data_AF-A0A398BN06-F1
#
_entry.id   AF-A0A398BN06-F1
#
_cell.length_a   1.000
_cell.length_b   1.000
_cell.length_c   1.000
_cell.angle_alpha   90.00
_cell.angle_beta   90.00
_cell.angle_gamma   90.00
#
_symmetry.space_group_name_H-M   'P 1'
#
loop_
_entity.id
_entity.type
_entity.pdbx_description
1 polymer ?
#
loop_
_entity_poly.entity_id
_entity_poly.type
_entity_poly.pdbx_seq_one_letter_code
_entity_poly.pdbx_strand_id
1 'polypeptide(L)'
;MIRVTIACPEALIGDANQLALCLGYGPEDGQTYGAALWQDDAGNRYALASAVVGEGFVALATGPLPAPRWGADPAAVARAQAALTPGLPAAPDRIATIIGDDPQVAVQALGVRLATGTEV
;
A
#
# COMPACT_ATOMS: atom_id res chain seq x y z
N MET A 1 -15.94 7.19 -7.77
CA MET A 1 -15.20 6.58 -6.63
C MET A 1 -14.76 5.20 -7.05
N ILE A 2 -13.58 4.76 -6.65
CA ILE A 2 -13.01 3.44 -6.99
C ILE A 2 -12.51 2.75 -5.73
N ARG A 3 -12.45 1.41 -5.73
CA ARG A 3 -11.73 0.65 -4.70
C ARG A 3 -10.33 0.29 -5.18
N VAL A 4 -9.39 0.43 -4.26
CA VAL A 4 -7.98 0.12 -4.48
C VAL A 4 -7.52 -0.83 -3.38
N THR A 5 -6.88 -1.93 -3.77
CA THR A 5 -6.26 -2.90 -2.86
C THR A 5 -4.76 -2.92 -3.10
N ILE A 6 -3.98 -2.77 -2.04
CA ILE A 6 -2.55 -2.51 -2.10
C ILE A 6 -1.83 -3.54 -1.25
N ALA A 7 -0.86 -4.24 -1.84
CA ALA A 7 0.12 -5.05 -1.12
C ALA A 7 1.42 -4.26 -0.99
N CYS A 8 1.80 -3.96 0.25
CA CYS A 8 3.04 -3.28 0.60
C CYS A 8 4.03 -4.31 1.16
N PRO A 9 5.21 -4.51 0.54
CA PRO A 9 6.25 -5.37 1.08
C PRO A 9 6.67 -4.91 2.48
N GLU A 10 7.00 -5.86 3.35
CA GLU A 10 7.41 -5.56 4.73
C GLU A 10 8.54 -4.51 4.80
N ALA A 11 9.52 -4.60 3.91
CA ALA A 11 10.64 -3.67 3.85
C ALA A 11 10.25 -2.23 3.47
N LEU A 12 9.08 -2.03 2.86
CA LEU A 12 8.60 -0.72 2.38
C LEU A 12 7.48 -0.13 3.23
N ILE A 13 7.03 -0.80 4.31
CA ILE A 13 5.92 -0.34 5.15
C ILE A 13 6.18 1.06 5.72
N GLY A 14 7.40 1.32 6.20
CA GLY A 14 7.76 2.63 6.74
C GLY A 14 7.58 3.75 5.70
N ASP A 15 8.11 3.55 4.50
CA ASP A 15 8.01 4.51 3.40
C ASP A 15 6.56 4.67 2.92
N ALA A 16 5.83 3.56 2.79
CA ALA A 16 4.44 3.55 2.35
C ALA A 16 3.52 4.28 3.34
N ASN A 17 3.78 4.18 4.65
CA ASN A 17 3.07 4.94 5.66
C ASN A 17 3.37 6.45 5.60
N GLN A 18 4.58 6.86 5.19
CA GLN A 18 4.86 8.29 4.93
C GLN A 18 4.09 8.81 3.72
N LEU A 19 3.94 8.00 2.67
CA LEU A 19 3.07 8.33 1.53
C LEU A 19 1.60 8.42 1.96
N ALA A 20 1.14 7.49 2.81
CA ALA A 20 -0.22 7.51 3.33
C ALA A 20 -0.51 8.78 4.17
N LEU A 21 0.45 9.26 4.97
CA LEU A 21 0.33 10.55 5.67
C LEU A 21 0.09 11.74 4.73
N CYS A 22 0.65 11.73 3.53
CA CYS A 22 0.46 12.79 2.54
C CYS A 22 -0.87 12.69 1.79
N LEU A 23 -1.37 11.46 1.58
CA LEU A 23 -2.61 11.19 0.84
C LEU A 23 -3.86 11.18 1.73
N GLY A 24 -3.66 10.94 3.03
CA GLY A 24 -4.70 10.77 4.02
C GLY A 24 -5.31 12.07 4.53
N TYR A 25 -6.14 11.92 5.55
CA TYR A 25 -6.89 12.99 6.19
C TYR A 25 -6.34 13.36 7.57
N GLY A 26 -5.44 12.56 8.14
CA GLY A 26 -4.88 12.79 9.47
C GLY A 26 -3.57 12.05 9.77
N PRO A 27 -2.95 12.33 10.93
CA PRO A 27 -1.73 11.65 11.37
C PRO A 27 -1.90 10.12 11.55
N GLU A 28 -3.13 9.66 11.76
CA GLU A 28 -3.48 8.23 11.83
C GLU A 28 -3.19 7.47 10.53
N ASP A 29 -3.18 8.15 9.38
CA ASP A 29 -2.88 7.51 8.09
C ASP A 29 -1.43 7.02 8.00
N GLY A 30 -0.56 7.48 8.89
CA GLY A 30 0.79 6.92 9.09
C GLY A 30 0.80 5.50 9.68
N GLN A 31 -0.37 4.91 9.93
CA GLN A 31 -0.55 3.53 10.37
C GLN A 31 -1.38 2.71 9.36
N THR A 32 -1.55 3.20 8.14
CA THR A 32 -2.31 2.53 7.07
C THR A 32 -1.82 1.10 6.84
N TYR A 33 -0.50 0.92 6.79
CA TYR A 33 0.14 -0.38 6.67
C TYR A 33 0.64 -0.84 8.03
N GLY A 34 -0.06 -1.83 8.59
CA GLY A 34 0.27 -2.47 9.87
C GLY A 34 1.19 -3.68 9.71
N ALA A 35 0.87 -4.78 10.40
CA ALA A 35 1.68 -6.00 10.33
C ALA A 35 1.65 -6.67 8.94
N ALA A 36 2.79 -7.22 8.52
CA ALA A 36 2.93 -7.95 7.27
C ALA A 36 2.39 -9.40 7.38
N LEU A 37 1.06 -9.51 7.50
CA LEU A 37 0.34 -10.76 7.74
C LEU A 37 0.05 -11.57 6.47
N TRP A 38 0.37 -11.04 5.30
CA TRP A 38 0.16 -11.70 4.01
C TRP A 38 1.48 -12.17 3.45
N GLN A 39 1.46 -13.23 2.64
CA GLN A 39 2.63 -13.75 1.96
C GLN A 39 2.34 -14.23 0.54
N ASP A 40 3.34 -14.16 -0.31
CA ASP A 40 3.34 -14.84 -1.62
C ASP A 40 3.82 -16.30 -1.51
N ASP A 41 3.90 -17.00 -2.65
CA ASP A 41 4.36 -18.39 -2.72
C ASP A 41 5.85 -18.56 -2.39
N ALA A 42 6.65 -17.49 -2.50
CA ALA A 42 8.06 -17.47 -2.12
C ALA A 42 8.27 -17.16 -0.63
N GLY A 43 7.20 -16.85 0.11
CA GLY A 43 7.25 -16.51 1.54
C GLY A 43 7.65 -15.07 1.83
N ASN A 44 7.68 -14.19 0.82
CA ASN A 44 7.86 -12.76 1.08
C ASN A 44 6.61 -12.23 1.79
N ARG A 45 6.79 -11.32 2.76
CA ARG A 45 5.68 -10.82 3.58
C ARG A 45 5.21 -9.44 3.14
N TYR A 46 3.91 -9.21 3.25
CA TYR A 46 3.22 -7.99 2.82
C TYR A 46 2.19 -7.54 3.87
N ALA A 47 2.10 -6.23 4.07
CA ALA A 47 0.92 -5.61 4.65
C ALA A 47 -0.10 -5.35 3.53
N LEU A 48 -1.39 -5.53 3.84
CA LEU A 48 -2.46 -5.32 2.87
C LEU A 48 -3.39 -4.20 3.35
N ALA A 49 -3.70 -3.26 2.46
CA ALA A 49 -4.70 -2.22 2.69
C ALA A 49 -5.73 -2.22 1.55
N SER A 50 -7.01 -2.00 1.86
CA SER A 50 -8.06 -1.80 0.84
C SER A 50 -8.92 -0.61 1.22
N ALA A 51 -9.04 0.35 0.32
CA ALA A 51 -9.75 1.60 0.56
C ALA A 51 -10.61 2.02 -0.63
N VAL A 52 -11.68 2.76 -0.36
CA VAL A 52 -12.46 3.47 -1.37
C VAL A 52 -11.90 4.88 -1.49
N VAL A 53 -11.53 5.27 -2.70
CA VAL A 53 -10.83 6.52 -2.99
C VAL A 53 -11.46 7.23 -4.19
N GLY A 54 -11.11 8.51 -4.38
CA GLY A 54 -11.49 9.26 -5.57
C GLY A 54 -10.84 8.69 -6.84
N GLU A 55 -11.47 8.91 -8.00
CA GLU A 55 -10.95 8.41 -9.29
C GLU A 55 -9.56 8.95 -9.65
N GLY A 56 -9.20 10.14 -9.14
CA GLY A 56 -7.87 10.72 -9.31
C GLY A 56 -6.79 10.19 -8.36
N PHE A 57 -7.11 9.25 -7.46
CA PHE A 57 -6.21 8.81 -6.40
C PHE A 57 -4.86 8.30 -6.92
N VAL A 58 -4.84 7.48 -7.98
CA VAL A 58 -3.60 6.92 -8.52
C VAL A 58 -2.70 7.99 -9.13
N ALA A 59 -3.30 8.97 -9.82
CA ALA A 59 -2.57 10.11 -10.37
C ALA A 59 -2.00 11.00 -9.26
N LEU A 60 -2.77 11.19 -8.18
CA LEU A 60 -2.31 11.92 -7.00
C LEU A 60 -1.16 11.19 -6.29
N ALA A 61 -1.30 9.87 -6.09
CA ALA A 61 -0.32 9.03 -5.39
C ALA A 61 1.03 8.94 -6.11
N THR A 62 1.07 9.16 -7.43
CA THR A 62 2.30 9.15 -8.24
C THR A 62 2.81 10.54 -8.62
N GLY A 63 2.06 11.60 -8.27
CA GLY A 63 2.40 12.99 -8.56
C GLY A 63 3.04 13.74 -7.39
N PRO A 64 3.42 15.01 -7.57
CA PRO A 64 3.91 15.85 -6.48
C PRO A 64 2.85 16.00 -5.36
N LEU A 65 3.26 15.77 -4.11
CA LEU A 65 2.39 15.87 -2.94
C LEU A 65 2.80 17.03 -2.04
N PRO A 66 1.86 17.85 -1.55
CA PRO A 66 2.16 18.85 -0.54
C PRO A 66 2.50 18.17 0.79
N ALA A 67 3.41 18.77 1.56
CA ALA A 67 3.68 18.30 2.91
C ALA A 67 2.44 18.50 3.80
N PRO A 68 1.99 17.48 4.53
CA PRO A 68 0.84 17.60 5.41
C PRO A 68 1.20 18.42 6.66
N ARG A 69 0.18 19.04 7.30
CA ARG A 69 0.37 19.85 8.52
C ARG A 69 0.93 19.06 9.72
N TRP A 70 0.77 17.74 9.72
CA TRP A 70 1.28 16.82 10.75
C TRP A 70 2.68 16.28 10.43
N GLY A 71 3.24 16.61 9.27
CA GLY A 71 4.57 16.18 8.83
C GLY A 71 4.58 14.83 8.10
N ALA A 72 5.53 14.70 7.19
CA ALA A 72 5.90 13.46 6.50
C ALA A 72 7.37 13.56 6.06
N ASP A 73 8.08 12.45 6.01
CA ASP A 73 9.44 12.40 5.45
C ASP A 73 9.36 12.45 3.91
N PRO A 74 9.78 13.55 3.26
CA PRO A 74 9.70 13.68 1.81
C PRO A 74 10.58 12.68 1.06
N ALA A 75 11.69 12.22 1.65
CA ALA A 75 12.55 11.22 1.02
C ALA A 75 11.88 9.84 1.03
N ALA A 76 11.22 9.48 2.13
CA ALA A 76 10.44 8.26 2.26
C ALA A 76 9.23 8.26 1.31
N VAL A 77 8.52 9.39 1.22
CA VAL A 77 7.43 9.58 0.25
C VAL A 77 7.96 9.32 -1.17
N ALA A 78 9.07 9.94 -1.57
CA ALA A 78 9.62 9.75 -2.91
C ALA A 78 9.99 8.28 -3.20
N ARG A 79 10.57 7.55 -2.23
CA ARG A 79 10.86 6.12 -2.36
C ARG A 79 9.58 5.29 -2.53
N ALA A 80 8.55 5.55 -1.74
CA ALA A 80 7.27 4.86 -1.87
C ALA A 80 6.60 5.14 -3.22
N GLN A 81 6.61 6.39 -3.71
CA GLN A 81 6.06 6.73 -5.02
C GLN A 81 6.81 6.02 -6.16
N ALA A 82 8.14 5.94 -6.07
CA ALA A 82 8.95 5.22 -7.05
C ALA A 82 8.69 3.70 -7.05
N ALA A 83 8.30 3.14 -5.91
CA ALA A 83 7.98 1.73 -5.77
C ALA A 83 6.52 1.38 -6.16
N LEU A 84 5.64 2.37 -6.37
CA LEU A 84 4.22 2.13 -6.62
C LEU A 84 3.98 1.63 -8.05
N THR A 85 3.45 0.40 -8.18
CA THR A 85 3.24 -0.24 -9.47
C THR A 85 1.79 -0.73 -9.61
N PRO A 86 0.91 0.03 -10.29
CA PRO A 86 -0.47 -0.38 -10.52
C PRO A 86 -0.57 -1.53 -11.53
N GLY A 87 -1.48 -2.47 -11.28
CA GLY A 87 -1.83 -3.56 -12.20
C GLY A 87 -0.83 -4.72 -12.24
N LEU A 88 0.15 -4.75 -11.35
CA LEU A 88 1.13 -5.85 -11.24
C LEU A 88 0.90 -6.68 -9.97
N PRO A 89 1.30 -7.96 -9.97
CA PRO A 89 1.35 -8.77 -8.75
C PRO A 89 2.31 -8.20 -7.70
N ALA A 90 2.15 -8.64 -6.46
CA ALA A 90 3.04 -8.30 -5.36
C ALA A 90 4.46 -8.85 -5.62
N ALA A 91 5.46 -8.05 -5.25
CA ALA A 91 6.86 -8.45 -5.26
C ALA A 91 7.61 -7.65 -4.19
N PRO A 92 8.73 -8.17 -3.63
CA PRO A 92 9.41 -7.53 -2.50
C PRO A 92 10.01 -6.15 -2.80
N ASP A 93 10.11 -5.77 -4.08
CA ASP A 93 10.69 -4.53 -4.56
C ASP A 93 9.66 -3.44 -4.92
N ARG A 94 8.35 -3.71 -4.79
CA ARG A 94 7.30 -2.79 -5.24
C ARG A 94 6.05 -2.79 -4.36
N ILE A 95 5.39 -1.64 -4.30
CA ILE A 95 4.06 -1.48 -3.71
C ILE A 95 3.03 -1.76 -4.81
N ALA A 96 2.53 -2.99 -4.82
CA ALA A 96 1.61 -3.47 -5.85
C ALA A 96 0.18 -3.02 -5.56
N THR A 97 -0.52 -2.53 -6.61
CA THR A 97 -1.85 -1.93 -6.47
C THR A 97 -2.81 -2.50 -7.51
N ILE A 98 -3.96 -3.02 -7.06
CA ILE A 98 -5.05 -3.48 -7.94
C ILE A 98 -6.28 -2.60 -7.73
N ILE A 99 -6.82 -2.09 -8.84
CA ILE A 99 -8.04 -1.28 -8.88
C ILE A 99 -9.20 -2.19 -9.26
N GLY A 100 -10.24 -2.23 -8.43
CA GLY A 100 -11.41 -3.06 -8.67
C GLY A 100 -12.29 -3.17 -7.44
N ASP A 101 -13.58 -3.37 -7.66
CA ASP A 101 -14.60 -3.34 -6.61
C ASP A 101 -14.60 -4.59 -5.70
N ASP A 102 -14.04 -5.71 -6.19
CA ASP A 102 -13.95 -6.96 -5.45
C ASP A 102 -12.55 -7.13 -4.80
N PRO A 103 -12.45 -7.02 -3.46
CA PRO A 103 -11.19 -7.18 -2.76
C PRO A 103 -10.63 -8.61 -2.81
N GLN A 104 -11.48 -9.64 -2.94
CA GLN A 104 -11.00 -11.02 -3.06
C GLN A 104 -10.33 -11.25 -4.41
N VAL A 105 -10.95 -10.76 -5.49
CA VAL A 105 -10.33 -10.80 -6.83
C VAL A 105 -9.02 -10.02 -6.84
N ALA A 106 -8.99 -8.85 -6.17
CA ALA A 106 -7.78 -8.05 -6.08
C ALA A 106 -6.65 -8.76 -5.32
N VAL A 107 -6.95 -9.41 -4.19
CA VAL A 107 -5.98 -10.21 -3.43
C VAL A 107 -5.44 -11.38 -4.25
N GLN A 108 -6.29 -12.07 -5.01
CA GLN A 108 -5.85 -13.14 -5.92
C GLN A 108 -4.95 -12.60 -7.02
N ALA A 109 -5.28 -11.45 -7.62
CA ALA A 109 -4.45 -10.81 -8.64
C ALA A 109 -3.10 -10.32 -8.08
N LEU A 110 -3.04 -9.95 -6.80
CA LEU A 110 -1.80 -9.63 -6.10
C LEU A 110 -0.93 -10.87 -5.83
N GLY A 111 -1.50 -12.08 -5.88
CA GLY A 111 -0.76 -13.31 -5.65
C GLY A 111 -0.36 -13.52 -4.18
N VAL A 112 -1.14 -12.97 -3.24
CA VAL A 112 -0.87 -13.08 -1.80
C VAL A 112 -1.99 -13.81 -1.06
N ARG A 113 -1.63 -14.45 0.05
CA ARG A 113 -2.55 -15.13 0.98
C ARG A 113 -2.19 -14.80 2.42
N LEU A 114 -3.15 -14.93 3.34
CA LEU A 114 -2.85 -14.81 4.76
C LEU A 114 -1.79 -15.84 5.16
N ALA A 115 -0.76 -15.39 5.84
CA ALA A 115 0.25 -16.26 6.42
C ALA A 115 -0.42 -17.14 7.49
N THR A 116 -0.40 -18.45 7.29
CA THR A 116 -0.90 -19.41 8.27
C THR A 116 0.12 -19.56 9.37
N GLY A 117 -0.02 -18.81 10.48
CA GLY A 117 0.79 -19.03 11.67
C GLY A 117 1.00 -17.79 12.53
N THR A 118 0.05 -17.49 13.41
CA THR A 118 0.30 -17.05 14.79
C THR A 118 -0.95 -17.40 15.57
N GLU A 119 -0.98 -18.59 16.19
CA GLU A 119 -1.82 -18.80 17.37
C GLU A 119 -1.35 -17.78 18.41
N VAL A 120 -2.29 -16.99 18.93
CA VAL A 120 -2.09 -16.15 20.13
C VAL A 120 -2.06 -17.02 21.38
#